data_AF-A0A2M7MLT8-F1
#
_entry.id   AF-A0A2M7MLT8-F1
#
_cell.length_a   1.000
_cell.length_b   1.000
_cell.length_c   1.000
_cell.angle_alpha   90.00
_cell.angle_beta   90.00
_cell.angle_gamma   90.00
#
_symmetry.space_group_name_H-M   'P 1'
#
loop_
_entity.id
_entity.type
_entity.pdbx_description
1 polymer ?
#
loop_
_entity_poly.entity_id
_entity_poly.type
_entity_poly.pdbx_seq_one_letter_code
_entity_poly.pdbx_strand_id
1 'polypeptide(L)' 'MRRNKIIYSLCVADLQEVAGDELNRKLTEDELKRVVDKVGNYISWYDAISLTFSDLGLKATEEDEEE' A
#
# COMPACT_ATOMS: atom_id res chain seq x y z
N MET A 1 3.54 17.90 8.11
CA MET A 1 3.90 17.12 6.90
C MET A 1 3.12 17.64 5.69
N ARG A 2 3.58 17.40 4.45
CA ARG A 2 2.76 17.69 3.26
C ARG A 2 1.60 16.69 3.18
N ARG A 3 0.39 17.17 2.90
CA ARG A 3 -0.84 16.35 2.86
C ARG A 3 -0.77 15.21 1.84
N ASN A 4 -0.04 15.41 0.74
CA ASN A 4 0.09 14.44 -0.37
C ASN A 4 1.48 13.79 -0.43
N LYS A 5 2.16 13.62 0.72
CA LYS A 5 3.45 12.92 0.74
C LYS A 5 3.20 11.42 0.58
N ILE A 6 3.75 10.83 -0.48
CA ILE A 6 3.85 9.37 -0.63
C ILE A 6 4.87 8.87 0.39
N ILE A 7 4.45 7.95 1.28
CA ILE A 7 5.33 7.34 2.30
C ILE A 7 5.73 5.90 1.96
N TYR A 8 5.02 5.27 1.02
CA TYR A 8 5.29 3.96 0.46
C TYR A 8 4.73 3.90 -0.97
N SER A 9 5.43 3.23 -1.89
CA SER A 9 4.99 3.06 -3.28
C SER A 9 5.52 1.76 -3.86
N LEU A 10 4.71 1.13 -4.70
CA LEU A 10 5.15 0.11 -5.65
C LEU A 10 5.22 0.70 -7.04
N CYS A 11 6.20 0.28 -7.83
CA CYS A 11 6.40 0.70 -9.20
C CYS A 11 6.46 -0.50 -10.15
N VAL A 12 6.46 -0.22 -11.45
CA VAL A 12 6.52 -1.26 -12.50
C VAL A 12 7.81 -2.08 -12.41
N ALA A 13 8.92 -1.48 -11.97
CA ALA A 13 10.18 -2.21 -11.82
C ALA A 13 10.06 -3.31 -10.74
N ASP A 14 9.44 -3.00 -9.60
CA ASP A 14 9.19 -3.98 -8.53
C ASP A 14 8.34 -5.16 -9.04
N LEU A 15 7.29 -4.86 -9.83
CA LEU A 15 6.45 -5.91 -10.43
C LEU A 15 7.22 -6.78 -11.41
N GLN A 16 8.15 -6.21 -12.18
CA GLN A 16 8.96 -6.94 -13.15
C GLN A 16 10.08 -7.74 -12.48
N GLU A 17 10.62 -7.27 -11.37
CA GLU A 17 11.58 -8.00 -10.54
C GLU A 17 10.93 -9.25 -9.96
N VAL A 18 9.78 -9.11 -9.30
CA VAL A 18 9.00 -10.24 -8.78
C VAL A 18 8.58 -11.21 -9.90
N ALA A 19 8.22 -10.70 -11.08
CA ALA A 19 7.92 -11.57 -12.22
C ALA A 19 9.17 -12.34 -12.71
N GLY A 20 10.35 -11.72 -12.68
CA GLY A 20 11.62 -12.38 -12.95
C GLY A 20 11.87 -13.55 -12.00
N ASP A 21 11.67 -13.32 -10.70
CA ASP A 21 11.92 -14.32 -9.66
C ASP A 21 10.88 -15.45 -9.66
N GLU A 22 9.59 -15.12 -9.75
CA GLU A 22 8.49 -16.08 -9.60
C GLU A 22 8.11 -16.76 -10.93
N LEU A 23 8.24 -16.06 -12.06
CA LEU A 23 7.78 -16.52 -13.37
C LEU A 23 8.93 -16.77 -14.37
N ASN A 24 10.18 -16.48 -13.99
CA ASN A 24 11.36 -16.55 -14.88
C ASN A 24 11.20 -15.76 -16.19
N ARG A 25 10.37 -14.70 -16.19
CA ARG A 25 10.17 -13.82 -17.35
C ARG A 25 9.59 -12.48 -16.94
N LYS A 26 9.61 -11.52 -17.87
CA LYS A 26 8.89 -10.26 -17.72
C LYS A 26 7.39 -10.41 -17.99
N LEU A 27 6.59 -9.60 -17.32
CA LEU A 27 5.17 -9.42 -17.63
C LEU A 27 5.03 -8.61 -18.92
N THR A 28 4.04 -8.97 -19.74
CA THR A 28 3.61 -8.14 -20.88
C THR A 28 2.88 -6.89 -20.38
N GLU A 29 2.64 -5.91 -21.26
CA GLU A 29 1.88 -4.71 -20.90
C GLU A 29 0.45 -5.03 -20.42
N ASP A 30 -0.21 -6.01 -21.04
CA ASP A 30 -1.56 -6.40 -20.66
C ASP A 30 -1.59 -7.14 -19.32
N GLU A 31 -0.57 -7.95 -19.03
CA GLU A 31 -0.41 -8.58 -17.72
C GLU A 31 -0.12 -7.53 -16.64
N LEU A 32 0.78 -6.57 -16.92
CA LEU A 32 1.09 -5.47 -16.01
C LEU A 32 -0.17 -4.69 -15.62
N LYS A 33 -1.01 -4.31 -16.59
CA LYS A 33 -2.28 -3.60 -16.31
C LYS A 33 -3.15 -4.40 -15.34
N ARG A 34 -3.34 -5.70 -15.62
CA ARG A 34 -4.17 -6.59 -14.79
C ARG A 34 -3.60 -6.77 -13.38
N VAL A 35 -2.27 -6.76 -13.23
CA VAL A 35 -1.60 -6.83 -11.92
C VAL A 35 -1.77 -5.51 -11.18
N VAL A 36 -1.51 -4.36 -11.81
CA VAL A 36 -1.68 -3.03 -11.20
C VAL A 36 -3.10 -2.83 -10.67
N ASP A 37 -4.11 -3.24 -11.45
CA ASP A 37 -5.52 -3.14 -11.04
C ASP A 37 -5.87 -4.00 -9.83
N LYS A 38 -5.10 -5.06 -9.55
CA LYS A 38 -5.41 -6.05 -8.51
C LYS A 38 -4.47 -6.01 -7.31
N VAL A 39 -3.22 -5.61 -7.48
CA VAL A 39 -2.17 -5.72 -6.45
C VAL A 39 -2.53 -4.95 -5.18
N GLY A 40 -3.22 -3.81 -5.32
CA GLY A 40 -3.69 -3.02 -4.19
C GLY A 40 -4.67 -3.77 -3.27
N ASN A 41 -5.45 -4.72 -3.79
CA ASN A 41 -6.37 -5.54 -2.99
C ASN A 41 -5.65 -6.51 -2.04
N TYR A 42 -4.39 -6.80 -2.31
CA TYR A 42 -3.54 -7.67 -1.48
C TYR A 42 -2.68 -6.89 -0.49
N ILE A 43 -2.76 -5.55 -0.49
CA ILE A 43 -2.04 -4.68 0.43
C ILE A 43 -3.04 -4.10 1.42
N SER A 44 -3.07 -4.63 2.64
CA SER A 44 -3.91 -4.06 3.71
C SER A 44 -3.29 -2.78 4.28
N TRP A 45 -3.21 -1.74 3.45
CA TRP A 45 -2.57 -0.46 3.80
C TRP A 45 -3.25 0.22 4.98
N TYR A 46 -4.57 0.07 5.11
CA TYR A 46 -5.33 0.60 6.24
C TYR A 46 -4.92 -0.06 7.55
N ASP A 47 -4.87 -1.40 7.57
CA ASP A 47 -4.48 -2.15 8.76
C ASP A 47 -3.03 -1.85 9.15
N ALA A 48 -2.13 -1.76 8.17
CA ALA A 48 -0.73 -1.40 8.43
C ALA A 48 -0.62 -0.04 9.16
N ILE A 49 -1.41 0.95 8.74
CA ILE A 49 -1.46 2.26 9.40
C ILE A 49 -2.09 2.14 10.80
N SER A 50 -3.24 1.48 10.91
CA SER A 50 -3.97 1.32 12.18
C SER A 50 -3.17 0.56 13.25
N LEU A 51 -2.48 -0.51 12.85
CA LEU A 51 -1.57 -1.26 13.72
C LEU A 51 -0.41 -0.39 14.17
N THR A 52 0.14 0.46 13.30
CA THR A 52 1.21 1.41 13.67
C THR A 52 0.71 2.42 14.71
N PHE A 53 -0.53 2.89 14.61
CA PHE A 53 -1.10 3.77 15.65
C PHE A 53 -1.18 3.06 17.00
N SER A 54 -1.62 1.79 16.99
CA SER A 54 -1.74 0.97 18.19
C SER A 54 -0.37 0.69 18.83
N ASP A 55 0.63 0.33 18.03
CA ASP A 55 2.01 0.08 18.46
C ASP A 55 2.65 1.33 19.11
N LEU A 56 2.38 2.50 18.53
CA LEU A 56 2.85 3.78 19.05
C LEU A 56 2.00 4.33 20.21
N GLY A 57 0.92 3.65 20.60
CA GLY A 57 0.02 4.09 21.67
C GLY A 57 -0.74 5.39 21.34
N LEU A 58 -0.97 5.68 20.06
CA LEU A 58 -1.74 6.85 19.64
C LEU A 58 -3.23 6.61 19.95
N LYS A 59 -3.84 7.55 20.68
CA LYS A 59 -5.26 7.49 21.04
C LYS A 59 -6.07 8.42 20.17
N ALA A 60 -7.33 8.06 19.94
CA ALA A 60 -8.31 9.04 19.48
C ALA A 60 -8.37 10.18 20.51
N THR A 61 -8.33 11.41 20.04
CA THR A 61 -8.70 12.55 20.87
C THR A 61 -10.20 12.48 21.08
N GLU A 62 -10.67 12.49 22.33
CA GLU A 62 -12.08 12.68 22.64
C GLU A 62 -12.50 14.00 21.97
N GLU A 63 -13.38 13.93 20.97
CA GLU A 63 -14.06 15.12 20.47
C GLU A 63 -15.08 15.47 21.55
N ASP A 64 -14.92 16.66 22.16
CA ASP A 64 -15.91 17.22 23.08
C ASP A 64 -17.29 17.11 22.42
N GLU A 65 -18.19 16.33 23.02
CA GLU A 65 -19.60 16.33 22.69
C GLU A 65 -20.13 17.73 22.98
N GLU A 66 -20.09 18.63 22.00
CA GLU A 66 -20.83 19.90 22.05
C GLU A 66 -22.33 19.53 22.00
N GLU A 67 -22.97 19.53 23.19
CA GLU A 67 -24.43 19.45 23.40
C GLU A 67 -25.23 20.51 22.61
#